data_AF-A0A1D2V8U2-F1
#
_entry.id   AF-A0A1D2V8U2-F1
#
_cell.length_a   1.000
_cell.length_b   1.000
_cell.length_c   1.000
_cell.angle_alpha   90.00
_cell.angle_beta   90.00
_cell.angle_gamma   90.00
#
_symmetry.space_group_name_H-M   'P 1'
#
loop_
_entity.id
_entity.type
_entity.pdbx_description
1 polymer ?
#
loop_
_entity_poly.entity_id
_entity_poly.type
_entity_poly.pdbx_seq_one_letter_code
_entity_poly.pdbx_strand_id
1 'polypeptide(L)'
;ASSTTTTATTTLKSSIKSDPLENRIRLADDLKFFLITAPANWQEHQIIRRYYLNHDEGFISCVFWKNLYFITGTDIVKCITYRFKQFGRDIIDRKKFEEGIFSDLRNLKCGNDAVLEPPKSEFLQFLHKNNCLRTQKKQKVFFWFSVPHDKLFSDALERDLKRE
;
A
#
# COMPACT_ATOMS: atom_id res chain seq x y z
N ALA A 1 -32.62 61.72 10.95
CA ALA A 1 -33.13 60.37 10.65
C ALA A 1 -32.67 60.05 9.24
N SER A 2 -31.50 59.43 9.04
CA SER A 2 -31.27 57.97 9.17
C SER A 2 -32.21 57.23 8.20
N SER A 3 -31.79 56.48 7.18
CA SER A 3 -30.58 55.66 7.05
C SER A 3 -30.36 55.26 5.58
N THR A 4 -29.12 55.33 5.12
CA THR A 4 -28.60 54.71 3.90
C THR A 4 -28.34 53.22 4.16
N THR A 5 -28.69 52.31 3.25
CA THR A 5 -28.04 50.99 3.20
C THR A 5 -28.01 50.44 1.78
N THR A 6 -26.85 50.59 1.15
CA THR A 6 -26.40 49.89 -0.06
C THR A 6 -25.55 48.69 0.38
N THR A 7 -25.55 47.63 -0.44
CA THR A 7 -24.54 46.57 -0.58
C THR A 7 -24.62 45.36 0.36
N ALA A 8 -24.87 44.17 -0.21
CA ALA A 8 -23.83 43.17 -0.46
C ALA A 8 -24.46 41.78 -0.70
N THR A 9 -24.48 41.36 -1.97
CA THR A 9 -24.78 39.99 -2.38
C THR A 9 -23.58 39.11 -2.01
N THR A 10 -23.65 38.43 -0.87
CA THR A 10 -22.60 37.51 -0.42
C THR A 10 -22.73 36.16 -1.13
N THR A 11 -21.84 35.96 -2.09
CA THR A 11 -21.53 34.68 -2.74
C THR A 11 -20.96 33.70 -1.71
N LEU A 12 -21.80 32.81 -1.16
CA LEU A 12 -21.32 31.65 -0.38
C LEU A 12 -20.99 30.48 -1.33
N LYS A 13 -19.83 30.55 -1.98
CA LYS A 13 -19.13 29.33 -2.43
C LYS A 13 -18.32 28.82 -1.23
N SER A 14 -18.97 28.06 -0.36
CA SER A 14 -18.29 27.32 0.69
C SER A 14 -17.42 26.24 0.04
N SER A 15 -16.10 26.44 0.10
CA SER A 15 -15.11 25.41 -0.19
C SER A 15 -15.36 24.24 0.76
N ILE A 16 -15.90 23.14 0.24
CA ILE A 16 -16.14 21.90 1.00
C ILE A 16 -14.76 21.34 1.36
N LYS A 17 -14.29 21.64 2.56
CA LYS A 17 -13.20 20.86 3.18
C LYS A 17 -13.80 19.49 3.45
N SER A 18 -13.41 18.49 2.68
CA SER A 18 -13.83 17.11 2.92
C SER A 18 -13.49 16.70 4.35
N ASP A 19 -14.40 15.98 5.00
CA ASP A 19 -14.20 15.47 6.36
C ASP A 19 -12.89 14.66 6.40
N PRO A 20 -11.96 14.93 7.35
CA PRO A 20 -10.77 14.11 7.56
C PRO A 20 -11.07 12.60 7.59
N LEU A 21 -12.20 12.17 8.15
CA LEU A 21 -12.61 10.78 8.14
C LEU A 21 -12.96 10.27 6.74
N GLU A 22 -13.76 11.03 5.99
CA GLU A 22 -14.16 10.69 4.62
C GLU A 22 -12.95 10.58 3.69
N ASN A 23 -11.96 11.46 3.86
CA ASN A 23 -10.69 11.37 3.15
C ASN A 23 -9.95 10.07 3.46
N ARG A 24 -9.87 9.66 4.73
CA ARG A 24 -9.19 8.41 5.11
C ARG A 24 -9.89 7.17 4.55
N ILE A 25 -11.23 7.15 4.57
CA ILE A 25 -12.03 6.08 3.98
C ILE A 25 -11.73 5.98 2.49
N ARG A 26 -11.81 7.10 1.77
CA ARG A 26 -11.51 7.16 0.35
C ARG A 26 -10.09 6.66 0.02
N LEU A 27 -9.09 7.09 0.78
CA LEU A 27 -7.71 6.64 0.58
C LEU A 27 -7.52 5.13 0.81
N ALA A 28 -8.22 4.56 1.79
CA ALA A 28 -8.22 3.12 2.04
C ALA A 28 -8.89 2.35 0.88
N ASP A 29 -10.01 2.86 0.37
CA ASP A 29 -10.73 2.29 -0.77
C ASP A 29 -9.94 2.39 -2.08
N ASP A 30 -9.29 3.53 -2.34
CA ASP A 30 -8.45 3.73 -3.52
C ASP A 30 -7.27 2.72 -3.53
N LEU A 31 -6.64 2.49 -2.39
CA LEU A 31 -5.60 1.47 -2.26
C LEU A 31 -6.16 0.06 -2.49
N LYS A 32 -7.33 -0.26 -1.91
CA LYS A 32 -7.98 -1.56 -2.12
C LYS A 32 -8.32 -1.79 -3.60
N PHE A 33 -8.86 -0.76 -4.25
CA PHE A 33 -9.15 -0.78 -5.68
C PHE A 33 -7.89 -1.00 -6.50
N PHE A 34 -6.79 -0.32 -6.17
CA PHE A 34 -5.50 -0.58 -6.80
C PHE A 34 -5.04 -2.03 -6.57
N LEU A 35 -5.13 -2.57 -5.36
CA LEU A 35 -4.70 -3.94 -5.09
C LEU A 35 -5.45 -4.99 -5.91
N ILE A 36 -6.74 -4.78 -6.15
CA ILE A 36 -7.59 -5.67 -6.96
C ILE A 36 -7.30 -5.51 -8.45
N THR A 37 -7.18 -4.26 -8.92
CA THR A 37 -7.12 -3.95 -10.36
C THR A 37 -5.71 -3.79 -10.90
N ALA A 38 -4.68 -3.78 -10.05
CA ALA A 38 -3.29 -3.57 -10.46
C ALA A 38 -2.85 -4.48 -11.61
N PRO A 39 -3.16 -5.80 -11.60
CA PRO A 39 -2.83 -6.71 -12.71
C PRO A 39 -3.68 -6.51 -13.99
N ALA A 40 -4.77 -5.75 -13.91
CA ALA A 40 -5.65 -5.47 -15.05
C ALA A 40 -5.19 -4.23 -15.83
N ASN A 41 -5.51 -4.20 -17.13
CA ASN A 41 -5.35 -3.06 -18.03
C ASN A 41 -3.92 -2.49 -18.10
N TRP A 42 -2.95 -3.35 -18.38
CA TRP A 42 -1.57 -2.95 -18.60
C TRP A 42 -1.40 -2.37 -20.01
N GLN A 43 -0.66 -1.25 -20.11
CA GLN A 43 -0.23 -0.73 -21.39
C GLN A 43 0.75 -1.72 -22.05
N GLU A 44 0.74 -1.79 -23.38
CA GLU A 44 1.71 -2.60 -24.12
C GLU A 44 3.14 -2.15 -23.72
N HIS A 45 3.98 -3.08 -23.28
CA HIS A 45 5.33 -2.87 -22.72
C HIS A 45 5.43 -2.34 -21.28
N GLN A 46 4.32 -2.10 -20.58
CA GLN A 46 4.40 -1.82 -19.15
C GLN A 46 4.87 -3.07 -18.39
N ILE A 47 5.88 -2.91 -17.53
CA ILE A 47 6.44 -3.99 -16.70
C ILE A 47 6.33 -3.70 -15.19
N ILE A 48 5.99 -2.46 -14.83
CA ILE A 48 5.67 -2.06 -13.46
C ILE A 48 4.49 -1.08 -13.45
N ARG A 49 3.50 -1.34 -12.59
CA ARG A 49 2.43 -0.39 -12.24
C ARG A 49 2.61 0.04 -10.79
N ARG A 50 2.66 1.36 -10.55
CA ARG A 50 2.90 1.92 -9.22
C ARG A 50 1.68 2.64 -8.68
N TYR A 51 1.53 2.59 -7.36
CA TYR A 51 0.57 3.42 -6.62
C TYR A 51 1.33 4.18 -5.53
N TYR A 52 1.06 5.48 -5.45
CA TYR A 52 1.64 6.35 -4.43
C TYR A 52 0.78 6.32 -3.17
N LEU A 53 1.37 5.95 -2.03
CA LEU A 53 0.68 5.90 -0.74
C LEU A 53 0.67 7.29 -0.08
N ASN A 54 1.85 7.77 0.30
CA ASN A 54 2.10 9.09 0.89
C ASN A 54 3.62 9.36 0.93
N HIS A 55 4.02 10.49 1.52
CA HIS A 55 5.42 10.90 1.62
C HIS A 55 6.27 9.90 2.45
N ASP A 56 5.69 9.29 3.47
CA ASP A 56 6.42 8.40 4.39
C ASP A 56 6.64 7.00 3.81
N GLU A 57 5.62 6.41 3.19
CA GLU A 57 5.64 5.04 2.66
C GLU A 57 6.09 4.99 1.19
N GLY A 58 5.95 6.10 0.46
CA GLY A 58 6.31 6.21 -0.95
C GLY A 58 5.38 5.42 -1.87
N PHE A 59 5.97 4.63 -2.77
CA PHE A 59 5.23 3.83 -3.76
C PHE A 59 5.21 2.35 -3.41
N ILE A 60 4.14 1.69 -3.84
CA ILE A 60 4.05 0.24 -3.99
C ILE A 60 4.03 -0.13 -5.47
N SER A 61 4.58 -1.29 -5.82
CA SER A 61 4.80 -1.70 -7.21
C SER A 61 4.18 -3.06 -7.47
N CYS A 62 3.24 -3.12 -8.42
CA CYS A 62 2.85 -4.36 -9.09
C CYS A 62 3.84 -4.61 -10.23
N VAL A 63 4.52 -5.75 -10.21
CA VAL A 63 5.59 -6.06 -11.15
C VAL A 63 5.16 -7.20 -12.04
N PHE A 64 5.17 -6.98 -13.36
CA PHE A 64 4.93 -8.03 -14.35
C PHE A 64 6.27 -8.65 -14.78
N TRP A 65 6.40 -9.95 -14.59
CA TRP A 65 7.63 -10.69 -14.89
C TRP A 65 7.31 -12.14 -15.29
N LYS A 66 7.86 -12.62 -16.40
CA LYS A 66 7.63 -13.99 -16.91
C LYS A 66 6.15 -14.42 -16.90
N ASN A 67 5.28 -13.55 -17.42
CA ASN A 67 3.83 -13.76 -17.51
C ASN A 67 3.09 -13.91 -16.16
N LEU A 68 3.71 -13.46 -15.06
CA LEU A 68 3.13 -13.45 -13.72
C LEU A 68 3.25 -12.06 -13.10
N TYR A 69 2.41 -11.78 -12.11
CA TYR A 69 2.40 -10.53 -11.34
C TYR A 69 2.96 -10.76 -9.95
N PHE A 70 3.79 -9.83 -9.49
CA PHE A 70 4.53 -9.94 -8.25
C PHE A 70 4.41 -8.68 -7.40
N ILE A 71 4.54 -8.88 -6.09
CA ILE A 71 4.69 -7.83 -5.08
C ILE A 71 5.82 -8.21 -4.12
N THR A 72 6.59 -7.21 -3.69
CA THR A 72 7.69 -7.43 -2.73
C THR A 72 7.17 -7.44 -1.30
N GLY A 73 7.83 -8.17 -0.40
CA GLY A 73 7.47 -8.15 1.02
C GLY A 73 7.47 -6.74 1.61
N THR A 74 8.41 -5.89 1.18
CA THR A 74 8.46 -4.47 1.57
C THR A 74 7.22 -3.70 1.12
N ASP A 75 6.74 -3.91 -0.11
CA ASP A 75 5.54 -3.22 -0.60
C ASP A 75 4.27 -3.74 0.09
N ILE A 76 4.21 -5.03 0.45
CA ILE A 76 3.11 -5.56 1.29
C ILE A 76 3.10 -4.86 2.65
N VAL A 77 4.26 -4.75 3.31
CA VAL A 77 4.37 -4.08 4.61
C VAL A 77 3.89 -2.64 4.53
N LYS A 78 4.32 -1.87 3.52
CA LYS A 78 3.82 -0.50 3.28
C LYS A 78 2.31 -0.43 3.10
N CYS A 79 1.72 -1.38 2.36
CA CYS A 79 0.26 -1.44 2.18
C CYS A 79 -0.46 -1.59 3.53
N ILE A 80 0.00 -2.52 4.36
CA ILE A 80 -0.64 -2.78 5.66
C ILE A 80 -0.43 -1.60 6.60
N THR A 81 0.79 -1.06 6.70
CA THR A 81 1.12 0.14 7.47
C THR A 81 0.25 1.33 7.08
N TYR A 82 0.10 1.57 5.77
CA TYR A 82 -0.74 2.65 5.26
C TYR A 82 -2.21 2.46 5.66
N ARG A 83 -2.77 1.26 5.42
CA ARG A 83 -4.15 0.94 5.81
C ARG A 83 -4.37 1.09 7.31
N PHE A 84 -3.39 0.73 8.13
CA PHE A 84 -3.46 0.86 9.59
C PHE A 84 -3.62 2.31 10.03
N LYS A 85 -2.83 3.21 9.44
CA LYS A 85 -2.96 4.65 9.67
C LYS A 85 -4.29 5.21 9.17
N GLN A 86 -4.75 4.79 7.98
CA GLN A 86 -6.07 5.23 7.47
C GLN A 86 -7.23 4.72 8.33
N PHE A 87 -7.10 3.55 8.95
CA PHE A 87 -8.05 3.02 9.92
C PHE A 87 -8.10 3.85 11.22
N GLY A 88 -7.16 4.76 11.43
CA GLY A 88 -7.11 5.65 12.59
C GLY A 88 -6.32 5.09 13.77
N ARG A 89 -5.46 4.08 13.54
CA ARG A 89 -4.54 3.57 14.55
C ARG A 89 -3.12 4.01 14.30
N ASP A 90 -2.46 4.45 15.36
CA ASP A 90 -1.05 4.83 15.33
C ASP A 90 -0.15 3.64 15.62
N ILE A 91 0.94 3.53 14.87
CA ILE A 91 1.92 2.46 15.06
C ILE A 91 3.01 2.97 16.00
N ILE A 92 2.92 2.55 17.27
CA ILE A 92 3.85 2.98 18.33
C ILE A 92 5.28 2.44 18.07
N ASP A 93 5.40 1.14 17.79
CA ASP A 93 6.66 0.48 17.46
C ASP A 93 6.62 -0.04 16.02
N ARG A 94 7.13 0.79 15.10
CA ARG A 94 7.18 0.47 13.67
C ARG A 94 7.96 -0.81 13.40
N LYS A 95 9.10 -1.02 14.08
CA LYS A 95 9.94 -2.21 13.85
C LYS A 95 9.18 -3.48 14.22
N LYS A 96 8.59 -3.51 15.41
CA LYS A 96 7.82 -4.68 15.89
C LYS A 96 6.56 -4.92 15.06
N PHE A 97 5.95 -3.86 14.52
CA PHE A 97 4.82 -3.97 13.58
C PHE A 97 5.23 -4.63 12.26
N GLU A 98 6.31 -4.14 11.64
CA GLU A 98 6.86 -4.71 10.41
C GLU A 98 7.30 -6.17 10.60
N GLU A 99 7.96 -6.49 11.72
CA GLU A 99 8.33 -7.87 12.08
C GLU A 99 7.10 -8.80 12.21
N GLY A 100 5.98 -8.29 12.73
CA GLY A 100 4.71 -9.02 12.81
C GLY A 100 4.17 -9.37 11.42
N ILE A 101 4.15 -8.41 10.49
CA ILE A 101 3.72 -8.65 9.11
C ILE A 101 4.67 -9.63 8.40
N PHE A 102 5.99 -9.45 8.55
CA PHE A 102 6.96 -10.39 8.01
C PHE A 102 6.79 -11.80 8.59
N SER A 103 6.38 -11.91 9.85
CA SER A 103 6.04 -13.19 10.47
C SER A 103 4.88 -13.87 9.76
N ASP A 104 3.80 -13.14 9.49
CA ASP A 104 2.64 -13.71 8.79
C ASP A 104 2.96 -14.11 7.36
N LEU A 105 3.81 -13.33 6.67
CA LEU A 105 4.29 -13.63 5.32
C LEU A 105 5.14 -14.91 5.23
N ARG A 106 5.59 -15.47 6.36
CA ARG A 106 6.23 -16.81 6.38
C ARG A 106 5.24 -17.93 6.09
N ASN A 107 3.94 -17.71 6.31
CA ASN A 107 2.91 -18.73 6.10
C ASN A 107 2.69 -19.03 4.60
N LEU A 108 2.88 -18.02 3.74
CA LEU A 108 2.83 -18.17 2.28
C LEU A 108 3.98 -19.06 1.79
N LYS A 109 3.73 -20.09 1.00
CA LYS A 109 4.74 -21.11 0.63
C LYS A 109 5.45 -20.77 -0.68
N CYS A 110 6.74 -21.04 -0.73
CA CYS A 110 7.49 -20.95 -1.98
C CYS A 110 6.99 -22.01 -2.98
N GLY A 111 6.85 -21.66 -4.25
CA GLY A 111 6.28 -22.50 -5.30
C GLY A 111 4.78 -22.27 -5.51
N ASN A 112 4.03 -22.00 -4.44
CA ASN A 112 2.57 -21.79 -4.51
C ASN A 112 2.18 -20.32 -4.40
N ASP A 113 2.76 -19.59 -3.45
CA ASP A 113 2.37 -18.21 -3.12
C ASP A 113 3.50 -17.21 -3.40
N ALA A 114 4.72 -17.71 -3.56
CA ALA A 114 5.92 -16.90 -3.69
C ALA A 114 7.02 -17.65 -4.45
N VAL A 115 7.97 -16.88 -4.96
CA VAL A 115 9.26 -17.38 -5.46
C VAL A 115 10.37 -16.96 -4.52
N LEU A 116 11.37 -17.82 -4.37
CA LEU A 116 12.57 -17.53 -3.60
C LEU A 116 13.71 -17.23 -4.57
N GLU A 117 13.99 -15.95 -4.78
CA GLU A 117 14.99 -15.52 -5.73
C GLU A 117 16.40 -15.49 -5.11
N PRO A 118 17.40 -16.16 -5.72
CA PRO A 118 18.77 -16.14 -5.24
C PRO A 118 19.42 -14.77 -5.50
N PRO A 119 20.45 -14.39 -4.73
CA PRO A 119 21.19 -13.16 -4.98
C PRO A 119 21.62 -13.05 -6.44
N LYS A 120 21.56 -11.84 -7.00
CA LYS A 120 21.92 -11.53 -8.39
C LYS A 120 21.09 -12.24 -9.46
N SER A 121 19.95 -12.86 -9.15
CA SER A 121 19.04 -13.33 -10.21
C SER A 121 18.59 -12.16 -11.10
N GLU A 122 18.28 -12.44 -12.36
CA GLU A 122 17.79 -11.40 -13.29
C GLU A 122 16.58 -10.67 -12.73
N PHE A 123 15.68 -11.40 -12.08
CA PHE A 123 14.50 -10.82 -11.47
C PHE A 123 14.84 -9.90 -10.30
N LEU A 124 15.77 -10.27 -9.41
CA LEU A 124 16.18 -9.38 -8.32
C LEU A 124 16.96 -8.17 -8.80
N GLN A 125 17.81 -8.34 -9.81
CA GLN A 125 18.48 -7.20 -10.43
C GLN A 125 17.45 -6.23 -11.03
N PHE A 126 16.42 -6.77 -11.69
CA PHE A 126 15.30 -5.98 -12.20
C PHE A 126 14.57 -5.22 -11.09
N LEU A 127 14.18 -5.90 -10.01
CA LEU A 127 13.48 -5.29 -8.87
C LEU A 127 14.34 -4.21 -8.19
N HIS A 128 15.64 -4.45 -8.04
CA HIS A 128 16.57 -3.50 -7.45
C HIS A 128 16.80 -2.28 -8.35
N LYS A 129 17.02 -2.48 -9.65
CA LYS A 129 17.17 -1.39 -10.64
C LYS A 129 15.95 -0.47 -10.66
N ASN A 130 14.77 -1.02 -10.39
CA ASN A 130 13.52 -0.28 -10.33
C ASN A 130 13.15 0.15 -8.90
N ASN A 131 14.03 0.13 -7.91
CA ASN A 131 13.71 0.58 -6.53
C ASN A 131 12.52 -0.15 -5.88
N CYS A 132 12.18 -1.37 -6.32
CA CYS A 132 11.18 -2.22 -5.66
C CYS A 132 11.77 -2.93 -4.42
N LEU A 133 13.11 -3.04 -4.37
CA LEU A 133 13.88 -3.61 -3.27
C LEU A 133 15.12 -2.76 -3.00
N ARG A 134 15.55 -2.72 -1.73
CA ARG A 134 16.79 -2.03 -1.30
C ARG A 134 18.02 -2.93 -1.26
N THR A 135 17.83 -4.25 -1.34
CA THR A 135 18.89 -5.25 -1.20
C THR A 135 18.87 -6.23 -2.35
N GLN A 136 20.03 -6.77 -2.70
CA GLN A 136 20.20 -7.86 -3.67
C GLN A 136 20.55 -9.19 -3.01
N LYS A 137 20.34 -9.31 -1.69
CA LYS A 137 20.40 -10.59 -0.99
C LYS A 137 19.27 -11.51 -1.49
N LYS A 138 19.29 -12.77 -1.05
CA LYS A 138 18.18 -13.70 -1.31
C LYS A 138 16.87 -13.05 -0.83
N GLN A 139 15.85 -13.04 -1.67
CA GLN A 139 14.56 -12.42 -1.33
C GLN A 139 13.41 -13.36 -1.71
N LYS A 140 12.38 -13.34 -0.87
CA LYS A 140 11.11 -13.97 -1.16
C LYS A 140 10.20 -12.92 -1.79
N VAL A 141 9.75 -13.18 -3.01
CA VAL A 141 8.86 -12.30 -3.79
C VAL A 141 7.53 -13.03 -3.98
N PHE A 142 6.42 -12.35 -3.74
CA PHE A 142 5.11 -12.99 -3.64
C PHE A 142 4.35 -12.84 -4.95
N PHE A 143 3.59 -13.86 -5.33
CA PHE A 143 2.62 -13.74 -6.41
C PHE A 143 1.52 -12.78 -5.96
N TRP A 144 1.20 -11.82 -6.82
CA TRP A 144 0.25 -10.75 -6.52
C TRP A 144 -1.08 -11.27 -5.96
N PHE A 145 -1.65 -12.28 -6.61
CA PHE A 145 -2.95 -12.85 -6.26
C PHE A 145 -2.93 -13.77 -5.02
N SER A 146 -1.75 -14.20 -4.58
CA SER A 146 -1.61 -15.11 -3.44
C SER A 146 -1.49 -14.37 -2.10
N VAL A 147 -1.38 -13.04 -2.10
CA VAL A 147 -1.20 -12.26 -0.87
C VAL A 147 -2.57 -11.90 -0.27
N PRO A 148 -2.93 -12.42 0.91
CA PRO A 148 -4.21 -12.14 1.54
C PRO A 148 -4.14 -10.83 2.34
N HIS A 149 -4.11 -9.68 1.64
CA HIS A 149 -3.94 -8.36 2.25
C HIS A 149 -4.92 -8.04 3.39
N ASP A 150 -6.20 -8.43 3.25
CA ASP A 150 -7.21 -8.21 4.28
C ASP A 150 -6.99 -9.07 5.52
N LYS A 151 -6.52 -10.31 5.34
CA LYS A 151 -6.15 -11.18 6.46
C LYS A 151 -4.94 -10.63 7.20
N LEU A 152 -3.88 -10.25 6.47
CA LEU A 152 -2.68 -9.64 7.06
C LEU A 152 -3.00 -8.38 7.85
N PHE A 153 -3.93 -7.56 7.35
CA PHE A 153 -4.41 -6.38 8.07
C PHE A 153 -5.17 -6.77 9.35
N SER A 154 -6.06 -7.76 9.27
CA SER A 154 -6.83 -8.24 10.43
C SER A 154 -5.93 -8.84 11.51
N ASP A 155 -4.95 -9.67 11.13
CA ASP A 155 -3.96 -10.26 12.03
C ASP A 155 -3.09 -9.18 12.70
N ALA A 156 -2.74 -8.11 11.97
CA ALA A 156 -2.03 -6.96 12.52
C ALA A 156 -2.87 -6.19 13.53
N LEU A 157 -4.15 -5.97 13.24
CA LEU A 157 -5.10 -5.32 14.14
C LEU A 157 -5.33 -6.12 15.42
N GLU A 158 -5.49 -7.43 15.32
CA GLU A 158 -5.66 -8.31 16.48
C GLU A 158 -4.43 -8.26 17.41
N ARG A 159 -3.22 -8.21 16.85
CA ARG A 159 -1.98 -8.06 17.65
C ARG A 159 -1.86 -6.70 18.32
N ASP A 160 -2.38 -5.66 17.70
CA ASP A 160 -2.37 -4.30 18.25
C ASP A 160 -3.35 -4.21 19.44
N LEU A 161 -4.57 -4.71 19.27
CA LEU A 161 -5.59 -4.79 20.32
C LEU A 161 -5.17 -5.60 21.54
N LYS A 162 -4.32 -6.63 21.37
CA LYS A 162 -3.80 -7.43 22.49
C LYS A 162 -2.68 -6.74 23.29
N ARG A 163 -2.15 -5.62 22.79
CA ARG A 163 -1.10 -4.84 23.47
C ARG A 163 -1.66 -3.67 24.28
N GLU A 164 -2.91 -3.28 23.99
CA GLU A 164 -3.73 -2.40 24.83
C GLU A 164 -4.21 -3.15 26.07
#